data_AF-A0AA35ZPL3-F1
#
_entry.id   AF-A0AA35ZPL3-F1
#
_cell.length_a   1.000
_cell.length_b   1.000
_cell.length_c   1.000
_cell.angle_alpha   90.00
_cell.angle_beta   90.00
_cell.angle_gamma   90.00
#
_symmetry.space_group_name_H-M   'P 1'
#
loop_
_entity.id
_entity.type
_entity.pdbx_description
1 polymer ?
#
loop_
_entity_poly.entity_id
_entity_poly.type
_entity_poly.pdbx_seq_one_letter_code
_entity_poly.pdbx_strand_id
1 'polypeptide(L)'
;MDNTINLMWRIPSSLRQAALPDWSQHSSSTVGVRRREEQKMTMRAALRRLIFVAAIFITLSIAHSIHDKCAACNAVAEELELEMMKEKPKNHLDMRHRLDSTGQRRGKVIDYRVSELRVVDLLDGLCDKMQDYTLQKIDSNKKTWIKVDDWDDMTSNKQESRAHSKEISSYCGRLLEETEDELAELIKKGSVKVGEVSKVLCQDLSKHCKKTSGQHESTHDDEDDEANEEL
;
A
#
# COMPACT_ATOMS: atom_id res chain seq x y z
N MET A 1 76.89 23.36 -42.01
CA MET A 1 76.37 24.39 -41.09
C MET A 1 75.56 23.65 -40.03
N ASP A 2 76.18 22.72 -39.30
CA ASP A 2 77.14 22.97 -38.20
C ASP A 2 76.39 23.68 -37.06
N ASN A 3 76.42 23.28 -35.80
CA ASN A 3 77.41 22.54 -35.06
C ASN A 3 76.78 22.13 -33.70
N THR A 4 77.09 20.92 -33.23
CA THR A 4 77.70 20.57 -31.92
C THR A 4 77.68 21.68 -30.83
N ILE A 5 77.38 21.46 -29.53
CA ILE A 5 78.17 20.80 -28.44
C ILE A 5 77.26 20.86 -27.17
N ASN A 6 76.82 19.74 -26.57
CA ASN A 6 77.41 19.02 -25.42
C ASN A 6 77.62 19.85 -24.12
N LEU A 7 76.98 19.48 -23.01
CA LEU A 7 77.51 19.70 -21.64
C LEU A 7 76.83 18.73 -20.66
N MET A 8 77.45 17.55 -20.62
CA MET A 8 77.45 16.55 -19.56
C MET A 8 77.97 17.13 -18.23
N TRP A 9 77.35 16.80 -17.10
CA TRP A 9 77.92 16.57 -15.74
C TRP A 9 76.75 16.26 -14.78
N ARG A 10 76.77 15.35 -13.80
CA ARG A 10 77.63 14.25 -13.35
C ARG A 10 76.83 13.61 -12.20
N ILE A 11 76.46 12.33 -12.31
CA ILE A 11 75.78 11.56 -11.26
C ILE A 11 76.85 11.02 -10.30
N PRO A 12 76.71 11.17 -8.97
CA PRO A 12 77.55 10.46 -8.03
C PRO A 12 77.04 9.05 -7.78
N SER A 13 77.92 8.09 -8.00
CA SER A 13 77.84 6.69 -7.64
C SER A 13 78.38 6.45 -6.23
N SER A 14 77.64 5.79 -5.34
CA SER A 14 78.24 4.90 -4.34
C SER A 14 77.22 4.03 -3.60
N LEU A 15 77.43 2.70 -3.70
CA LEU A 15 77.18 1.64 -2.71
C LEU A 15 75.71 1.43 -2.24
N ARG A 16 75.19 0.20 -2.19
CA ARG A 16 75.79 -0.97 -1.55
C ARG A 16 75.02 -2.24 -1.95
N GLN A 17 75.75 -3.33 -2.16
CA GLN A 17 75.22 -4.69 -2.33
C GLN A 17 74.44 -5.15 -1.08
N ALA A 18 73.37 -5.91 -1.29
CA ALA A 18 72.90 -6.89 -0.31
C ALA A 18 72.27 -8.08 -1.05
N ALA A 19 72.72 -9.26 -0.65
CA ALA A 19 72.46 -10.54 -1.25
C ALA A 19 71.00 -11.00 -1.07
N LEU A 20 70.54 -11.82 -2.03
CA LEU A 20 69.35 -12.67 -1.89
C LEU A 20 69.69 -13.87 -0.99
N PRO A 21 68.84 -14.26 -0.04
CA PRO A 21 68.85 -15.60 0.52
C PRO A 21 67.72 -16.45 -0.10
N ASP A 22 68.19 -17.51 -0.75
CA ASP A 22 67.78 -18.91 -0.67
C ASP A 22 66.38 -19.25 -0.10
N TRP A 23 65.60 -19.95 -0.92
CA TRP A 23 64.35 -20.59 -0.54
C TRP A 23 64.64 -22.03 -0.11
N SER A 24 64.54 -22.34 1.19
CA SER A 24 63.86 -23.58 1.63
C SER A 24 63.76 -23.74 3.15
N GLN A 25 62.55 -24.15 3.54
CA GLN A 25 62.19 -25.08 4.63
C GLN A 25 61.97 -24.61 6.08
N HIS A 26 60.84 -25.13 6.59
CA HIS A 26 60.37 -25.26 7.98
C HIS A 26 59.76 -23.98 8.61
N SER A 27 58.65 -24.02 9.36
CA SER A 27 57.84 -25.12 9.90
C SER A 27 56.50 -24.56 10.44
N SER A 28 55.52 -25.46 10.51
CA SER A 28 54.16 -25.35 11.02
C SER A 28 54.03 -24.74 12.42
N SER A 29 53.03 -23.84 12.66
CA SER A 29 52.22 -23.78 13.91
C SER A 29 51.19 -22.61 14.01
N THR A 30 51.17 -21.61 13.13
CA THR A 30 50.30 -20.41 13.29
C THR A 30 48.94 -20.46 12.57
N VAL A 31 48.63 -21.57 11.88
CA VAL A 31 47.47 -21.67 10.97
C VAL A 31 46.12 -21.78 11.69
N GLY A 32 46.09 -22.19 12.96
CA GLY A 32 44.85 -22.46 13.71
C GLY A 32 44.16 -21.24 14.35
N VAL A 33 44.92 -20.18 14.70
CA VAL A 33 44.38 -19.01 15.43
C VAL A 33 43.87 -17.94 14.47
N ARG A 34 44.62 -17.66 13.38
CA ARG A 34 44.26 -16.64 12.38
C ARG A 34 42.98 -16.98 11.61
N ARG A 35 42.74 -18.27 11.31
CA ARG A 35 41.52 -18.76 10.62
C ARG A 35 40.24 -18.54 11.45
N ARG A 36 40.33 -18.54 12.79
CA ARG A 36 39.19 -18.36 13.71
C ARG A 36 38.78 -16.89 13.88
N GLU A 37 39.72 -15.96 13.73
CA GLU A 37 39.50 -14.50 13.74
C GLU A 37 38.91 -14.00 12.42
N GLU A 38 39.43 -14.47 11.27
CA GLU A 38 38.91 -14.13 9.94
C GLU A 38 37.48 -14.66 9.71
N GLN A 39 37.15 -15.86 10.21
CA GLN A 39 35.79 -16.40 10.16
C GLN A 39 34.79 -15.63 11.04
N LYS A 40 35.22 -15.09 12.19
CA LYS A 40 34.37 -14.23 13.03
C LYS A 40 34.10 -12.88 12.38
N MET A 41 35.10 -12.31 11.69
CA MET A 41 34.99 -11.03 10.99
C MET A 41 34.04 -11.09 9.80
N THR A 42 34.10 -12.15 8.98
CA THR A 42 33.18 -12.34 7.84
C THR A 42 31.75 -12.64 8.28
N MET A 43 31.58 -13.39 9.37
CA MET A 43 30.26 -13.69 9.94
C MET A 43 29.59 -12.45 10.56
N ARG A 44 30.34 -11.59 11.25
CA ARG A 44 29.84 -10.29 11.77
C ARG A 44 29.45 -9.33 10.65
N ALA A 45 30.22 -9.29 9.55
CA ALA A 45 29.89 -8.49 8.38
C ALA A 45 28.64 -9.01 7.63
N ALA A 46 28.50 -10.33 7.49
CA ALA A 46 27.32 -10.96 6.90
C ALA A 46 26.06 -10.74 7.75
N LEU A 47 26.18 -10.85 9.08
CA LEU A 47 25.07 -10.60 10.01
C LEU A 47 24.61 -9.14 9.96
N ARG A 48 25.55 -8.18 9.90
CA ARG A 48 25.20 -6.75 9.70
C ARG A 48 24.46 -6.52 8.38
N ARG A 49 24.91 -7.13 7.28
CA ARG A 49 24.21 -7.03 5.99
C ARG A 49 22.80 -7.63 6.04
N LEU A 50 22.63 -8.77 6.70
CA LEU A 50 21.32 -9.39 6.93
C LEU A 50 20.39 -8.50 7.77
N ILE A 51 20.90 -7.89 8.84
CA ILE A 51 20.13 -6.96 9.69
C ILE A 51 19.70 -5.73 8.88
N PHE A 52 20.59 -5.15 8.06
CA PHE A 52 20.25 -4.01 7.20
C PHE A 52 19.18 -4.37 6.16
N VAL A 53 19.27 -5.54 5.51
CA VAL A 53 18.25 -6.00 4.55
C VAL A 53 16.92 -6.27 5.25
N ALA A 54 16.93 -6.89 6.43
CA ALA A 54 15.73 -7.11 7.23
C ALA A 54 15.08 -5.79 7.66
N ALA A 55 15.87 -4.78 8.07
CA ALA A 55 15.36 -3.44 8.41
C ALA A 55 14.72 -2.74 7.20
N ILE A 56 15.28 -2.90 6.00
CA ILE A 56 14.68 -2.38 4.76
C ILE A 56 13.36 -3.10 4.45
N PHE A 57 13.28 -4.42 4.66
CA PHE A 57 12.02 -5.16 4.48
C PHE A 57 10.94 -4.78 5.52
N ILE A 58 11.34 -4.52 6.77
CA ILE A 58 10.42 -4.06 7.82
C ILE A 58 9.90 -2.65 7.50
N THR A 59 10.75 -1.75 7.00
CA THR A 59 10.35 -0.37 6.64
C THR A 59 9.50 -0.30 5.37
N LEU A 60 9.72 -1.18 4.37
CA LEU A 60 8.82 -1.29 3.20
C LEU A 60 7.41 -1.79 3.58
N SER A 61 7.25 -2.43 4.73
CA SER A 61 5.96 -2.94 5.21
C SER A 61 5.10 -1.85 5.87
N ILE A 62 5.62 -0.63 6.04
CA ILE A 62 4.84 0.52 6.48
C ILE A 62 3.98 0.97 5.29
N ALA A 63 2.83 0.30 5.19
CA ALA A 63 1.80 0.51 4.21
C ALA A 63 1.37 1.98 4.12
N HIS A 64 0.91 2.38 2.93
CA HIS A 64 0.12 3.59 2.71
C HIS A 64 -1.19 3.48 3.51
N SER A 65 -1.13 3.80 4.81
CA SER A 65 -2.28 3.78 5.69
C SER A 65 -3.10 5.02 5.38
N ILE A 66 -4.25 4.82 4.75
CA ILE A 66 -5.23 5.90 4.58
C ILE A 66 -5.60 6.48 5.94
N HIS A 67 -5.69 7.80 6.00
CA HIS A 67 -6.14 8.51 7.20
C HIS A 67 -7.57 8.09 7.55
N ASP A 68 -7.75 7.51 8.75
CA ASP A 68 -9.01 6.98 9.26
C ASP A 68 -9.74 6.04 8.26
N LYS A 69 -9.34 4.76 8.26
CA LYS A 69 -9.96 3.70 7.43
C LYS A 69 -11.48 3.63 7.60
N CYS A 70 -12.00 3.88 8.80
CA CYS A 70 -13.43 3.83 9.04
C CYS A 70 -14.13 5.00 8.34
N ALA A 71 -13.63 6.22 8.49
CA ALA A 71 -14.17 7.39 7.79
C ALA A 71 -14.07 7.25 6.27
N ALA A 72 -12.95 6.75 5.74
CA ALA A 72 -12.78 6.50 4.31
C ALA A 72 -13.75 5.42 3.81
N CYS A 73 -13.95 4.34 4.58
CA CYS A 73 -14.95 3.32 4.25
C CYS A 73 -16.37 3.90 4.19
N ASN A 74 -16.73 4.72 5.17
CA ASN A 74 -18.06 5.32 5.24
C ASN A 74 -18.32 6.24 4.04
N ALA A 75 -17.30 6.97 3.56
CA ALA A 75 -17.44 7.77 2.35
C ALA A 75 -17.68 6.89 1.09
N VAL A 76 -17.00 5.76 0.97
CA VAL A 76 -17.26 4.79 -0.13
C VAL A 76 -18.67 4.20 -0.02
N ALA A 77 -19.08 3.83 1.20
CA ALA A 77 -20.41 3.29 1.47
C ALA A 77 -21.51 4.29 1.16
N GLU A 78 -21.32 5.58 1.48
CA GLU A 78 -22.23 6.66 1.15
C GLU A 78 -22.38 6.81 -0.38
N GLU A 79 -21.28 6.79 -1.14
CA GLU A 79 -21.38 6.87 -2.61
C GLU A 79 -22.11 5.66 -3.20
N LEU A 80 -21.87 4.45 -2.67
CA LEU A 80 -22.61 3.26 -3.08
C LEU A 80 -24.11 3.35 -2.73
N GLU A 81 -24.46 3.90 -1.56
CA GLU A 81 -25.86 4.17 -1.20
C GLU A 81 -26.51 5.15 -2.17
N LEU A 82 -25.80 6.22 -2.56
CA LEU A 82 -26.27 7.17 -3.55
C LEU A 82 -26.53 6.49 -4.91
N GLU A 83 -25.68 5.56 -5.34
CA GLU A 83 -25.92 4.77 -6.55
C GLU A 83 -27.15 3.88 -6.44
N MET A 84 -27.36 3.23 -5.28
CA MET A 84 -28.58 2.45 -5.02
C MET A 84 -29.85 3.32 -5.00
N MET A 85 -29.77 4.57 -4.52
CA MET A 85 -30.90 5.50 -4.54
C MET A 85 -31.21 6.03 -5.94
N LYS A 86 -30.17 6.26 -6.77
CA LYS A 86 -30.30 6.71 -8.16
C LYS A 86 -30.65 5.58 -9.13
N GLU A 87 -30.58 4.32 -8.66
CA GLU A 87 -30.91 3.12 -9.42
C GLU A 87 -32.31 3.24 -10.04
N LYS A 88 -32.37 3.31 -11.38
CA LYS A 88 -33.64 3.33 -12.11
C LYS A 88 -34.25 1.93 -12.14
N PRO A 89 -35.58 1.78 -12.04
CA PRO A 89 -36.24 0.49 -12.26
C PRO A 89 -35.85 -0.08 -13.63
N LYS A 90 -35.32 -1.31 -13.64
CA LYS A 90 -34.98 -2.04 -14.88
C LYS A 90 -35.89 -3.26 -15.04
N ASN A 91 -36.07 -3.69 -16.29
CA ASN A 91 -36.82 -4.89 -16.61
C ASN A 91 -35.99 -6.16 -16.29
N HIS A 92 -36.66 -7.31 -16.27
CA HIS A 92 -36.01 -8.60 -16.16
C HIS A 92 -35.00 -8.84 -17.31
N LEU A 93 -33.91 -9.54 -16.99
CA LEU A 93 -32.93 -10.01 -17.97
C LEU A 93 -33.51 -11.23 -18.69
N ASP A 94 -33.79 -11.08 -19.99
CA ASP A 94 -34.27 -12.18 -20.83
C ASP A 94 -33.10 -12.88 -21.52
N MET A 95 -32.66 -14.00 -20.95
CA MET A 95 -31.57 -14.82 -21.50
C MET A 95 -32.10 -15.86 -22.52
N ARG A 96 -33.36 -15.74 -22.98
CA ARG A 96 -33.97 -16.68 -23.94
C ARG A 96 -33.63 -16.29 -25.38
N HIS A 97 -32.37 -16.45 -25.75
CA HIS A 97 -31.91 -16.12 -27.10
C HIS A 97 -32.28 -17.16 -28.16
N ARG A 98 -32.65 -18.39 -27.76
CA ARG A 98 -32.96 -19.49 -28.70
C ARG A 98 -34.46 -19.76 -28.80
N LEU A 99 -34.95 -19.85 -30.03
CA LEU A 99 -36.28 -20.37 -30.37
C LEU A 99 -36.23 -21.89 -30.51
N ASP A 100 -37.23 -22.60 -30.01
CA ASP A 100 -37.42 -24.03 -30.29
C ASP A 100 -38.18 -24.26 -31.60
N SER A 101 -38.36 -25.53 -31.97
CA SER A 101 -39.05 -25.91 -33.22
C SER A 101 -40.53 -25.53 -33.24
N THR A 102 -41.11 -25.12 -32.12
CA THR A 102 -42.50 -24.64 -32.02
C THR A 102 -42.59 -23.11 -32.00
N GLY A 103 -41.45 -22.42 -32.13
CA GLY A 103 -41.37 -20.96 -32.13
C GLY A 103 -41.44 -20.33 -30.73
N GLN A 104 -41.30 -21.11 -29.66
CA GLN A 104 -41.22 -20.58 -28.30
C GLN A 104 -39.78 -20.30 -27.89
N ARG A 105 -39.59 -19.21 -27.15
CA ARG A 105 -38.28 -18.83 -26.59
C ARG A 105 -37.95 -19.69 -25.37
N ARG A 106 -36.81 -20.37 -25.41
CA ARG A 106 -36.29 -21.17 -24.28
C ARG A 106 -35.11 -20.49 -23.60
N GLY A 107 -35.02 -20.64 -22.28
CA GLY A 107 -33.94 -20.08 -21.47
C GLY A 107 -34.46 -19.52 -20.13
N LYS A 108 -33.59 -18.79 -19.43
CA LYS A 108 -33.85 -18.22 -18.11
C LYS A 108 -34.26 -16.75 -18.23
N VAL A 109 -35.27 -16.35 -17.46
CA VAL A 109 -35.57 -14.93 -17.22
C VAL A 109 -35.19 -14.65 -15.78
N ILE A 110 -34.35 -13.63 -15.56
CA ILE A 110 -33.80 -13.28 -14.24
C ILE A 110 -34.28 -11.89 -13.87
N ASP A 111 -34.81 -11.73 -12.66
CA ASP A 111 -35.11 -10.39 -12.14
C ASP A 111 -33.81 -9.59 -11.96
N TYR A 112 -33.80 -8.32 -12.39
CA TYR A 112 -32.61 -7.47 -12.29
C TYR A 112 -32.10 -7.35 -10.84
N ARG A 113 -33.00 -7.29 -9.86
CA ARG A 113 -32.64 -7.09 -8.44
C ARG A 113 -31.77 -8.20 -7.86
N VAL A 114 -31.90 -9.41 -8.39
CA VAL A 114 -31.15 -10.60 -7.96
C VAL A 114 -30.06 -11.00 -8.98
N SER A 115 -29.83 -10.18 -10.00
CA SER A 115 -28.88 -10.45 -11.07
C SER A 115 -27.47 -9.97 -10.72
N GLU A 116 -26.46 -10.64 -11.25
CA GLU A 116 -25.06 -10.18 -11.20
C GLU A 116 -24.87 -8.85 -11.94
N LEU A 117 -25.67 -8.60 -12.99
CA LEU A 117 -25.61 -7.35 -13.73
C LEU A 117 -25.89 -6.14 -12.83
N ARG A 118 -26.82 -6.24 -11.87
CA ARG A 118 -27.08 -5.15 -10.92
C ARG A 118 -25.88 -4.86 -10.03
N VAL A 119 -25.11 -5.88 -9.65
CA VAL A 119 -23.88 -5.68 -8.85
C VAL A 119 -22.85 -4.92 -9.68
N VAL A 120 -22.61 -5.37 -10.92
CA VAL A 120 -21.71 -4.69 -11.85
C VAL A 120 -22.15 -3.24 -12.06
N ASP A 121 -23.43 -2.99 -12.33
CA ASP A 121 -23.96 -1.64 -12.55
C ASP A 121 -23.82 -0.72 -11.33
N LEU A 122 -23.85 -1.25 -10.09
CA LEU A 122 -23.70 -0.47 -8.86
C LEU A 122 -22.23 -0.19 -8.52
N LEU A 123 -21.32 -1.12 -8.82
CA LEU A 123 -19.89 -1.00 -8.49
C LEU A 123 -19.09 -0.33 -9.63
N ASP A 124 -19.61 -0.31 -10.85
CA ASP A 124 -18.95 0.33 -12.00
C ASP A 124 -18.72 1.83 -11.76
N GLY A 125 -17.47 2.25 -11.93
CA GLY A 125 -17.05 3.63 -11.70
C GLY A 125 -17.18 4.13 -10.24
N LEU A 126 -17.53 3.28 -9.27
CA LEU A 126 -17.68 3.70 -7.86
C LEU A 126 -16.37 4.29 -7.32
N CYS A 127 -15.25 3.60 -7.54
CA CYS A 127 -13.94 4.06 -7.07
C CYS A 127 -13.39 5.25 -7.87
N ASP A 128 -13.88 5.49 -9.09
CA ASP A 128 -13.55 6.69 -9.85
C ASP A 128 -14.23 7.92 -9.25
N LYS A 129 -15.48 7.80 -8.80
CA LYS A 129 -16.20 8.88 -8.09
C LYS A 129 -15.55 9.28 -6.77
N MET A 130 -14.80 8.37 -6.14
CA MET A 130 -14.00 8.70 -4.96
C MET A 130 -12.89 9.72 -5.26
N GLN A 131 -12.53 9.95 -6.53
CA GLN A 131 -11.61 11.03 -6.91
C GLN A 131 -12.21 12.44 -6.72
N ASP A 132 -13.52 12.55 -6.49
CA ASP A 132 -14.19 13.79 -6.13
C ASP A 132 -14.19 14.03 -4.61
N TYR A 133 -13.51 13.18 -3.82
CA TYR A 133 -13.40 13.35 -2.39
C TYR A 133 -12.04 13.92 -1.99
N THR A 134 -12.01 14.71 -0.91
CA THR A 134 -10.78 15.17 -0.26
C THR A 134 -10.93 15.11 1.25
N LEU A 135 -9.79 15.06 1.94
CA LEU A 135 -9.74 15.20 3.38
C LEU A 135 -9.74 16.69 3.76
N GLN A 136 -10.72 17.13 4.54
CA GLN A 136 -10.82 18.49 5.06
C GLN A 136 -10.63 18.49 6.57
N LYS A 137 -9.86 19.47 7.08
CA LYS A 137 -9.69 19.72 8.52
C LYS A 137 -10.90 20.53 9.01
N ILE A 138 -11.69 19.96 9.91
CA ILE A 138 -12.78 20.68 10.59
C ILE A 138 -12.19 21.40 11.81
N ASP A 139 -11.40 20.67 12.61
CA ASP A 139 -10.74 21.17 13.81
C ASP A 139 -9.25 20.78 13.80
N SER A 140 -8.47 21.25 14.78
CA SER A 140 -7.03 20.93 14.90
C SER A 140 -6.75 19.42 14.88
N ASN A 141 -7.67 18.60 15.41
CA ASN A 141 -7.50 17.15 15.55
C ASN A 141 -8.47 16.33 14.70
N LYS A 142 -9.47 16.95 14.05
CA LYS A 142 -10.53 16.21 13.35
C LYS A 142 -10.50 16.51 11.86
N LYS A 143 -10.36 15.44 11.08
CA LYS A 143 -10.44 15.47 9.62
C LYS A 143 -11.63 14.64 9.16
N THR A 144 -12.29 15.08 8.10
CA THR A 144 -13.38 14.31 7.48
C THR A 144 -13.18 14.26 5.98
N TRP A 145 -13.66 13.19 5.36
CA TRP A 145 -13.79 13.11 3.93
C TRP A 145 -15.01 13.93 3.50
N ILE A 146 -14.82 14.82 2.53
CA ILE A 146 -15.89 15.60 1.91
C ILE A 146 -15.86 15.40 0.40
N LYS A 147 -17.02 15.44 -0.23
CA LYS A 147 -17.14 15.51 -1.68
C LYS A 147 -16.93 16.95 -2.15
N VAL A 148 -16.20 17.12 -3.24
CA VAL A 148 -15.80 18.38 -3.85
C VAL A 148 -16.57 18.52 -5.14
N ASP A 149 -17.53 19.44 -5.19
CA ASP A 149 -18.32 19.69 -6.40
C ASP A 149 -17.52 20.51 -7.43
N ASP A 150 -16.74 21.49 -6.96
CA ASP A 150 -15.86 22.31 -7.79
C ASP A 150 -14.46 22.41 -7.17
N TRP A 151 -13.46 21.95 -7.94
CA TRP A 151 -12.05 21.96 -7.56
C TRP A 151 -11.38 23.33 -7.67
N ASP A 152 -12.01 24.28 -8.33
CA ASP A 152 -11.51 25.64 -8.49
C ASP A 152 -11.94 26.56 -7.33
N ASP A 153 -13.05 26.25 -6.67
CA ASP A 153 -13.53 26.95 -5.47
C ASP A 153 -12.79 26.55 -4.18
N MET A 154 -11.91 25.55 -4.26
CA MET A 154 -11.20 25.04 -3.10
C MET A 154 -10.09 26.00 -2.64
N THR A 155 -10.27 26.60 -1.46
CA THR A 155 -9.28 27.51 -0.84
C THR A 155 -8.08 26.80 -0.21
N SER A 156 -8.14 25.48 -0.05
CA SER A 156 -7.06 24.66 0.51
C SER A 156 -5.97 24.36 -0.53
N ASN A 157 -4.88 23.74 -0.09
CA ASN A 157 -3.80 23.31 -0.98
C ASN A 157 -4.31 22.26 -1.98
N LYS A 158 -4.59 22.69 -3.22
CA LYS A 158 -5.14 21.85 -4.30
C LYS A 158 -4.31 20.59 -4.55
N GLN A 159 -2.98 20.67 -4.42
CA GLN A 159 -2.11 19.51 -4.62
C GLN A 159 -2.29 18.46 -3.52
N GLU A 160 -2.39 18.89 -2.26
CA GLU A 160 -2.66 18.00 -1.12
C GLU A 160 -4.05 17.36 -1.24
N SER A 161 -5.07 18.15 -1.57
CA SER A 161 -6.42 17.64 -1.79
C SER A 161 -6.49 16.59 -2.91
N ARG A 162 -5.80 16.84 -4.03
CA ARG A 162 -5.70 15.87 -5.13
C ARG A 162 -4.92 14.61 -4.76
N ALA A 163 -3.95 14.71 -3.86
CA ALA A 163 -3.26 13.53 -3.32
C ALA A 163 -4.22 12.67 -2.49
N HIS A 164 -5.03 13.29 -1.63
CA HIS A 164 -6.06 12.60 -0.85
C HIS A 164 -7.13 11.94 -1.72
N SER A 165 -7.56 12.58 -2.81
CA SER A 165 -8.51 11.98 -3.77
C SER A 165 -7.98 10.69 -4.38
N LYS A 166 -6.71 10.67 -4.78
CA LYS A 166 -6.07 9.47 -5.32
C LYS A 166 -5.92 8.40 -4.25
N GLU A 167 -5.62 8.80 -3.02
CA GLU A 167 -5.48 7.91 -1.87
C GLU A 167 -6.80 7.19 -1.55
N ILE A 168 -7.92 7.91 -1.48
CA ILE A 168 -9.24 7.30 -1.20
C ILE A 168 -9.76 6.48 -2.38
N SER A 169 -9.50 6.89 -3.63
CA SER A 169 -9.82 6.09 -4.82
C SER A 169 -9.04 4.77 -4.84
N SER A 170 -7.73 4.80 -4.54
CA SER A 170 -6.93 3.58 -4.40
C SER A 170 -7.38 2.70 -3.22
N TYR A 171 -7.79 3.31 -2.11
CA TYR A 171 -8.37 2.59 -0.98
C TYR A 171 -9.69 1.90 -1.35
N CYS A 172 -10.58 2.57 -2.09
CA CYS A 172 -11.81 1.96 -2.60
C CYS A 172 -11.51 0.73 -3.45
N GLY A 173 -10.52 0.80 -4.35
CA GLY A 173 -10.11 -0.34 -5.17
C GLY A 173 -9.72 -1.55 -4.33
N ARG A 174 -8.88 -1.35 -3.30
CA ARG A 174 -8.49 -2.42 -2.37
C ARG A 174 -9.67 -2.94 -1.54
N LEU A 175 -10.54 -2.04 -1.09
CA LEU A 175 -11.74 -2.42 -0.33
C LEU A 175 -12.66 -3.34 -1.16
N LEU A 176 -12.90 -3.00 -2.43
CA LEU A 176 -13.73 -3.83 -3.30
C LEU A 176 -13.03 -5.13 -3.71
N GLU A 177 -11.73 -5.10 -3.97
CA GLU A 177 -10.95 -6.33 -4.24
C GLU A 177 -11.11 -7.36 -3.10
N GLU A 178 -11.17 -6.90 -1.85
CA GLU A 178 -11.34 -7.77 -0.69
C GLU A 178 -12.80 -8.19 -0.43
N THR A 179 -13.80 -7.39 -0.83
CA THR A 179 -15.19 -7.55 -0.37
C THR A 179 -16.24 -7.78 -1.45
N GLU A 180 -15.90 -7.63 -2.73
CA GLU A 180 -16.85 -7.66 -3.85
C GLU A 180 -17.68 -8.94 -3.88
N ASP A 181 -17.05 -10.11 -3.72
CA ASP A 181 -17.76 -11.40 -3.79
C ASP A 181 -18.86 -11.54 -2.73
N GLU A 182 -18.53 -11.21 -1.47
CA GLU A 182 -19.49 -11.29 -0.36
C GLU A 182 -20.56 -10.19 -0.46
N LEU A 183 -20.15 -8.98 -0.85
CA LEU A 183 -21.07 -7.86 -1.09
C LEU A 183 -22.06 -8.18 -2.22
N ALA A 184 -21.59 -8.77 -3.32
CA ALA A 184 -22.40 -9.18 -4.45
C ALA A 184 -23.49 -10.17 -4.04
N GLU A 185 -23.14 -11.16 -3.22
CA GLU A 185 -24.10 -12.13 -2.68
C GLU A 185 -25.16 -11.47 -1.80
N LEU A 186 -24.77 -10.53 -0.94
CA LEU A 186 -25.71 -9.81 -0.08
C LEU A 186 -26.64 -8.87 -0.87
N ILE A 187 -26.13 -8.21 -1.92
CA ILE A 187 -26.93 -7.38 -2.83
C ILE A 187 -27.96 -8.24 -3.57
N LYS A 188 -27.54 -9.38 -4.14
CA LYS A 188 -28.43 -10.31 -4.86
C LYS A 188 -29.51 -10.89 -3.94
N LYS A 189 -29.21 -11.12 -2.67
CA LYS A 189 -30.18 -11.58 -1.66
C LYS A 189 -31.10 -10.46 -1.14
N GLY A 190 -30.83 -9.21 -1.48
CA GLY A 190 -31.55 -8.05 -0.97
C GLY A 190 -31.29 -7.78 0.52
N SER A 191 -30.17 -8.29 1.05
CA SER A 191 -29.73 -8.10 2.44
C SER A 191 -29.00 -6.77 2.64
N VAL A 192 -28.60 -6.10 1.56
CA VAL A 192 -28.08 -4.73 1.58
C VAL A 192 -29.19 -3.78 1.16
N LYS A 193 -29.57 -2.87 2.07
CA LYS A 193 -30.55 -1.81 1.83
C LYS A 193 -29.89 -0.45 1.98
N VAL A 194 -30.52 0.54 1.36
CA VAL A 194 -30.18 1.96 1.56
C VAL A 194 -30.25 2.28 3.07
N GLY A 195 -29.20 2.90 3.61
CA GLY A 195 -29.02 3.18 5.03
C GLY A 195 -28.33 2.07 5.84
N GLU A 196 -28.08 0.90 5.24
CA GLU A 196 -27.39 -0.23 5.90
C GLU A 196 -26.04 -0.56 5.25
N VAL A 197 -25.64 0.12 4.16
CA VAL A 197 -24.43 -0.22 3.40
C VAL A 197 -23.19 -0.01 4.25
N SER A 198 -23.09 1.11 4.98
CA SER A 198 -21.95 1.36 5.88
C SER A 198 -21.78 0.25 6.91
N LYS A 199 -22.87 -0.23 7.52
CA LYS A 199 -22.82 -1.33 8.47
C LYS A 199 -22.29 -2.61 7.82
N VAL A 200 -22.87 -2.99 6.68
CA VAL A 200 -22.47 -4.22 5.97
C VAL A 200 -21.04 -4.12 5.47
N LEU A 201 -20.71 -3.10 4.68
CA LEU A 201 -19.41 -2.95 4.03
C LEU A 201 -18.29 -2.65 5.03
N CYS A 202 -18.52 -1.71 5.96
CA CYS A 202 -17.46 -1.18 6.81
C CYS A 202 -17.30 -1.89 8.15
N GLN A 203 -18.37 -2.48 8.70
CA GLN A 203 -18.29 -3.21 9.98
C GLN A 203 -18.25 -4.73 9.79
N ASP A 204 -19.10 -5.27 8.91
CA ASP A 204 -19.25 -6.72 8.78
C ASP A 204 -18.25 -7.35 7.80
N LEU A 205 -18.09 -6.77 6.60
CA LEU A 205 -17.19 -7.29 5.56
C LEU A 205 -15.74 -6.87 5.78
N SER A 206 -15.43 -5.58 5.64
CA SER A 206 -14.05 -5.08 5.72
C SER A 206 -13.51 -4.92 7.14
N LYS A 207 -14.40 -4.81 8.15
CA LYS A 207 -14.03 -4.59 9.56
C LYS A 207 -13.17 -3.34 9.79
N HIS A 208 -13.28 -2.35 8.89
CA HIS A 208 -12.58 -1.08 9.03
C HIS A 208 -13.21 -0.17 10.09
N CYS A 209 -14.48 -0.40 10.44
CA CYS A 209 -15.17 0.26 11.53
C CYS A 209 -15.47 -0.71 12.69
N LYS A 210 -15.38 -0.21 13.93
CA LYS A 210 -15.83 -0.95 15.11
C LYS A 210 -17.36 -1.07 15.09
N LYS A 211 -17.89 -2.21 15.53
CA LYS A 211 -19.33 -2.40 15.73
C LYS A 211 -19.77 -1.51 16.88
N THR A 212 -20.78 -0.68 16.66
CA THR A 212 -21.38 0.13 17.72
C THR A 212 -22.25 -0.77 18.60
N SER A 213 -21.67 -1.40 19.62
CA SER A 213 -22.44 -1.82 20.78
C SER A 213 -22.93 -0.54 21.48
N GLY A 214 -24.22 -0.41 21.75
CA GLY A 214 -24.76 0.82 22.35
C GLY A 214 -23.98 1.27 23.60
N GLN A 215 -23.70 2.58 23.65
CA GLN A 215 -23.13 3.40 24.74
C GLN A 215 -21.62 3.34 25.02
N HIS A 216 -21.00 4.54 24.93
CA HIS A 216 -19.76 5.06 25.55
C HIS A 216 -18.45 4.27 25.27
N GLU A 217 -17.28 4.85 25.04
CA GLU A 217 -16.69 6.14 25.40
C GLU A 217 -15.47 6.40 24.50
N SER A 218 -15.06 7.65 24.43
CA SER A 218 -13.84 8.18 23.81
C SER A 218 -12.55 7.41 24.11
N THR A 219 -11.69 7.38 23.12
CA THR A 219 -10.27 7.01 23.17
C THR A 219 -9.50 7.74 24.28
N HIS A 220 -8.73 6.98 25.06
CA HIS A 220 -7.48 7.40 25.70
C HIS A 220 -6.53 6.21 25.57
N ASP A 221 -5.61 6.29 24.60
CA ASP A 221 -4.37 5.53 24.65
C ASP A 221 -3.30 6.60 24.84
N ASP A 222 -2.94 6.87 26.10
CA ASP A 222 -1.79 7.70 26.45
C ASP A 222 -0.51 6.93 26.09
N GLU A 223 0.34 7.57 25.30
CA GLU A 223 1.74 7.17 25.12
C GLU A 223 2.51 7.57 26.38
N ASP A 224 2.95 6.59 27.17
CA ASP A 224 3.90 6.82 28.26
C ASP A 224 5.32 6.98 27.68
N ASP A 225 5.78 8.23 27.65
CA ASP A 225 7.17 8.61 27.44
C ASP A 225 8.05 8.31 28.68
N GLU A 226 9.33 8.11 28.37
CA GLU A 226 10.49 7.81 29.21
C GLU A 226 10.54 8.41 30.63
N ALA A 227 11.04 7.61 31.57
CA ALA A 227 11.82 8.10 32.69
C ALA A 227 13.18 7.39 32.75
N ASN A 228 14.21 8.14 32.35
CA ASN A 228 15.60 7.95 32.73
C ASN A 228 15.74 8.12 34.26
N GLU A 229 16.40 7.17 34.94
CA GLU A 229 17.03 7.47 36.21
C GLU A 229 18.33 6.65 36.37
N GLU A 230 19.42 7.39 36.51
CA GLU A 230 20.77 6.91 36.86
C GLU A 230 20.82 6.41 38.31
N LEU A 231 21.52 5.29 38.54
CA LEU A 231 22.47 5.08 39.65
C LEU A 231 23.25 3.76 39.47
#